data_AF-A0A496V316-F1
#
_entry.id   AF-A0A496V316-F1
#
_cell.length_a   1.000
_cell.length_b   1.000
_cell.length_c   1.000
_cell.angle_alpha   90.00
_cell.angle_beta   90.00
_cell.angle_gamma   90.00
#
_symmetry.space_group_name_H-M   'P 1'
#
loop_
_entity.id
_entity.type
_entity.pdbx_description
1 polymer ?
#
loop_
_entity_poly.entity_id
_entity_poly.type
_entity_poly.pdbx_seq_one_letter_code
_entity_poly.pdbx_strand_id
1 'polypeptide(L)'
;MPTKNSYTHEELLQCGRGEMFGPGNAQLPMPPMLMFDRVVSITDDGGNANKGHIVAELDIRPDLWFFDCHFPGDPVMPGCLGLDAMWQLIGFFLGWLGGLGQGRALGTGEVKYTGQVTPENKLVVYRVNLKRVIMRKLVMGIGDAVMEVDGQEIYFAKDLRVGLFTFTD
;
A
#
# COMPACT_ATOMS: atom_id res chain seq x y z
N MET A 1 -13.05 -19.42 3.11
CA MET A 1 -12.80 -19.00 4.51
C MET A 1 -13.14 -17.53 4.60
N PRO A 2 -13.68 -17.00 5.72
CA PRO A 2 -13.87 -15.57 5.86
C PRO A 2 -12.51 -14.89 5.75
N THR A 3 -12.40 -13.92 4.86
CA THR A 3 -11.21 -13.10 4.71
C THR A 3 -11.04 -12.25 5.97
N LYS A 4 -9.83 -12.24 6.55
CA LYS A 4 -9.49 -11.36 7.67
C LYS A 4 -9.61 -9.90 7.22
N ASN A 5 -9.98 -9.03 8.16
CA ASN A 5 -10.09 -7.57 7.94
C ASN A 5 -8.93 -6.77 8.55
N SER A 6 -7.90 -7.44 9.08
CA SER A 6 -6.66 -6.84 9.59
C SER A 6 -5.52 -7.84 9.52
N TYR A 7 -4.29 -7.35 9.31
CA TYR A 7 -3.09 -8.17 9.12
C TYR A 7 -1.89 -7.59 9.88
N THR A 8 -1.17 -8.46 10.58
CA THR A 8 0.06 -8.16 11.34
C THR A 8 1.29 -8.13 10.44
N HIS A 9 2.40 -7.55 10.92
CA HIS A 9 3.66 -7.50 10.16
C HIS A 9 4.13 -8.88 9.68
N GLU A 10 4.06 -9.90 10.54
CA GLU A 10 4.46 -11.26 10.14
C GLU A 10 3.57 -11.82 9.02
N GLU A 11 2.27 -11.54 9.05
CA GLU A 11 1.37 -11.93 7.96
C GLU A 11 1.69 -11.16 6.66
N LEU A 12 2.10 -9.90 6.75
CA LEU A 12 2.57 -9.16 5.57
C LEU A 12 3.87 -9.74 5.01
N LEU A 13 4.78 -10.22 5.86
CA LEU A 13 5.97 -10.94 5.43
C LEU A 13 5.62 -12.29 4.79
N GLN A 14 4.61 -13.01 5.30
CA GLN A 14 4.08 -14.21 4.63
C GLN A 14 3.55 -13.87 3.23
N CYS A 15 2.86 -12.75 3.08
CA CYS A 15 2.44 -12.26 1.77
C CYS A 15 3.64 -11.98 0.86
N GLY A 16 4.68 -11.31 1.37
CA GLY A 16 5.89 -11.05 0.60
C GLY A 16 6.65 -12.32 0.17
N ARG A 17 6.63 -13.36 1.01
CA ARG A 17 7.18 -14.69 0.68
C ARG A 17 6.31 -15.50 -0.28
N GLY A 18 5.11 -15.02 -0.64
CA GLY A 18 4.18 -15.73 -1.52
C GLY A 18 3.40 -16.86 -0.84
N GLU A 19 3.37 -16.85 0.49
CA GLU A 19 2.74 -17.89 1.33
C GLU A 19 1.26 -17.59 1.62
N MET A 20 0.76 -16.40 1.22
CA MET A 20 -0.59 -15.94 1.57
C MET A 20 -1.65 -16.18 0.48
N PHE A 21 -1.40 -15.72 -0.75
CA PHE A 21 -2.40 -15.77 -1.84
C PHE A 21 -2.16 -16.94 -2.81
N GLY A 22 -1.18 -17.80 -2.51
CA GLY A 22 -0.80 -18.95 -3.33
C GLY A 22 0.21 -18.62 -4.45
N PRO A 23 0.83 -19.65 -5.05
CA PRO A 23 1.90 -19.47 -6.04
C PRO A 23 1.45 -18.70 -7.28
N GLY A 24 2.27 -17.74 -7.73
CA GLY A 24 2.00 -16.94 -8.94
C GLY A 24 0.99 -15.81 -8.77
N ASN A 25 0.48 -15.60 -7.56
CA ASN A 25 -0.47 -14.52 -7.24
C ASN A 25 0.23 -13.31 -6.61
N ALA A 26 -0.55 -12.34 -6.15
CA ALA A 26 -0.04 -11.10 -5.57
C ALA A 26 0.93 -11.38 -4.41
N GLN A 27 2.01 -10.60 -4.36
CA GLN A 27 2.98 -10.59 -3.28
C GLN A 27 3.26 -9.13 -2.93
N LEU A 28 3.47 -8.87 -1.64
CA LEU A 28 4.05 -7.60 -1.21
C LEU A 28 5.57 -7.61 -1.46
N PRO A 29 6.21 -6.44 -1.59
CA PRO A 29 7.66 -6.37 -1.48
C PRO A 29 8.12 -6.90 -0.12
N MET A 30 9.33 -7.46 -0.07
CA MET A 30 10.01 -7.76 1.19
C MET A 30 10.78 -6.52 1.68
N PRO A 31 11.07 -6.40 2.99
CA PRO A 31 12.02 -5.40 3.48
C PRO A 31 13.33 -5.43 2.67
N PRO A 32 13.91 -4.25 2.37
CA PRO A 32 13.56 -2.93 2.89
C PRO A 32 12.47 -2.18 2.11
N MET A 33 11.80 -2.82 1.14
CA MET A 33 10.80 -2.17 0.27
C MET A 33 9.35 -2.31 0.75
N LEU A 34 9.08 -3.12 1.78
CA LEU A 34 7.76 -3.16 2.43
C LEU A 34 7.52 -1.87 3.21
N MET A 35 6.52 -1.08 2.83
CA MET A 35 6.34 0.29 3.34
C MET A 35 5.19 0.46 4.35
N PHE A 36 4.77 -0.63 5.00
CA PHE A 36 3.84 -0.58 6.13
C PHE A 36 4.02 -1.82 7.01
N ASP A 37 3.82 -1.64 8.31
CA ASP A 37 3.99 -2.68 9.33
C ASP A 37 2.71 -3.49 9.54
N ARG A 38 1.54 -2.92 9.23
CA ARG A 38 0.25 -3.58 9.48
C ARG A 38 -0.86 -3.01 8.61
N VAL A 39 -1.85 -3.85 8.32
CA VAL A 39 -3.16 -3.43 7.80
C VAL A 39 -4.13 -3.47 8.96
N VAL A 40 -4.66 -2.31 9.38
CA VAL A 40 -5.57 -2.21 10.52
C VAL A 40 -7.04 -2.39 10.14
N SER A 41 -7.38 -2.13 8.88
CA SER A 41 -8.73 -2.34 8.33
C SER A 41 -8.65 -2.63 6.83
N ILE A 42 -9.40 -3.63 6.37
CA ILE A 42 -9.69 -3.86 4.95
C ILE A 42 -11.13 -4.38 4.80
N THR A 43 -11.90 -3.77 3.91
CA THR A 43 -13.28 -4.16 3.60
C THR A 43 -13.55 -4.07 2.10
N ASP A 44 -14.47 -4.89 1.58
CA ASP A 44 -14.90 -4.87 0.17
C ASP A 44 -16.07 -3.92 -0.11
N ASP A 45 -16.64 -3.35 0.95
CA ASP A 45 -17.68 -2.32 0.94
C ASP A 45 -17.23 -1.02 1.64
N GLY A 46 -18.05 0.03 1.55
CA GLY A 46 -17.70 1.34 2.10
C GLY A 46 -16.64 2.09 1.28
N GLY A 47 -16.09 3.15 1.89
CA GLY A 47 -15.32 4.17 1.19
C GLY A 47 -16.18 5.04 0.26
N ASN A 48 -15.58 6.06 -0.36
CA ASN A 48 -16.31 7.08 -1.11
C ASN A 48 -17.15 6.56 -2.29
N ALA A 49 -16.77 5.42 -2.87
CA ALA A 49 -17.46 4.81 -4.01
C ALA A 49 -18.20 3.51 -3.65
N ASN A 50 -18.26 3.13 -2.37
CA ASN A 50 -18.78 1.84 -1.90
C ASN A 50 -18.14 0.63 -2.64
N LYS A 51 -16.80 0.67 -2.79
CA LYS A 51 -15.99 -0.37 -3.45
C LYS A 51 -14.89 -0.93 -2.55
N GLY A 52 -14.95 -0.63 -1.26
CA GLY A 52 -13.95 -1.04 -0.31
C GLY A 52 -12.96 0.05 0.04
N HIS A 53 -12.30 -0.15 1.16
CA HIS A 53 -11.19 0.68 1.61
C HIS A 53 -10.16 -0.20 2.34
N ILE A 54 -8.93 0.30 2.41
CA ILE A 54 -7.85 -0.33 3.16
C ILE A 54 -7.08 0.75 3.92
N VAL A 55 -6.81 0.48 5.20
CA VAL A 55 -6.06 1.35 6.11
C VAL A 55 -4.87 0.58 6.65
N ALA A 56 -3.69 1.18 6.55
CA ALA A 56 -2.44 0.58 6.99
C ALA A 56 -1.56 1.60 7.71
N GLU A 57 -0.59 1.10 8.47
CA GLU A 57 0.27 1.93 9.32
C GLU A 57 1.73 1.53 9.16
N LEU A 58 2.63 2.50 9.27
CA LEU A 58 4.08 2.34 9.36
C LEU A 58 4.58 3.06 10.61
N ASP A 59 5.28 2.35 11.49
CA ASP A 59 5.93 2.95 12.66
C ASP A 59 7.20 3.66 12.22
N ILE A 60 7.29 4.96 12.51
CA ILE A 60 8.46 5.77 12.22
C ILE A 60 9.46 5.66 13.37
N ARG A 61 10.68 5.27 13.00
CA ARG A 61 11.82 5.17 13.91
C ARG A 61 13.03 5.88 13.28
N PRO A 62 13.87 6.57 14.06
CA PRO A 62 15.04 7.26 13.53
C PRO A 62 16.03 6.35 12.80
N ASP A 63 16.02 5.04 13.06
CA ASP A 63 16.90 4.03 12.48
C ASP A 63 16.35 3.39 11.19
N LEU A 64 15.24 3.90 10.64
CA LEU A 64 14.77 3.45 9.33
C LEU A 64 15.80 3.80 8.25
N TRP A 65 16.15 2.79 7.45
CA TRP A 65 17.28 2.81 6.51
C TRP A 65 17.33 4.02 5.58
N PHE A 66 16.17 4.57 5.21
CA PHE A 66 16.08 5.67 4.26
C PHE A 66 16.49 7.01 4.89
N PHE A 67 16.40 7.19 6.21
CA PHE A 67 16.82 8.43 6.85
C PHE A 67 18.34 8.61 6.81
N ASP A 68 19.10 7.51 6.84
CA ASP A 68 20.56 7.55 6.76
C ASP A 68 21.08 8.05 5.40
N CYS A 69 20.31 7.83 4.33
CA CYS A 69 20.75 8.13 2.96
C CYS A 69 19.94 9.24 2.27
N HIS A 70 18.84 9.70 2.86
CA HIS A 70 17.94 10.68 2.25
C HIS A 70 17.49 11.75 3.26
N PHE A 71 18.25 12.82 3.47
CA PHE A 71 19.61 13.09 2.96
C PHE A 71 20.60 13.22 4.13
N PRO A 72 21.90 13.04 3.92
CA PRO A 72 22.89 13.32 4.96
C PRO A 72 22.75 14.76 5.47
N GLY A 73 22.40 14.92 6.75
CA GLY A 73 22.19 16.23 7.41
C GLY A 73 20.79 16.84 7.26
N ASP A 74 19.90 16.19 6.49
CA ASP A 74 18.50 16.59 6.29
C ASP A 74 17.62 15.34 6.11
N PRO A 75 17.43 14.53 7.17
CA PRO A 75 16.76 13.24 7.07
C PRO A 75 15.26 13.40 6.86
N VAL A 76 14.75 12.81 5.77
CA VAL A 76 13.35 12.86 5.38
C VAL A 76 12.97 11.58 4.62
N MET A 77 11.81 10.99 4.94
CA MET A 77 11.31 9.83 4.20
C MET A 77 11.14 10.20 2.71
N PRO A 78 11.70 9.42 1.76
CA PRO A 78 11.44 9.63 0.35
C PRO A 78 9.94 9.58 0.04
N GLY A 79 9.38 10.66 -0.51
CA GLY A 79 7.95 10.73 -0.83
C GLY A 79 7.47 9.61 -1.77
N CYS A 80 8.36 9.12 -2.64
CA CYS A 80 8.09 7.99 -3.53
C CYS A 80 7.82 6.67 -2.78
N LEU A 81 8.42 6.45 -1.61
CA LEU A 81 8.16 5.26 -0.79
C LEU A 81 6.76 5.30 -0.16
N GLY A 82 6.33 6.49 0.28
CA GLY A 82 4.95 6.69 0.75
C GLY A 82 3.93 6.48 -0.36
N LEU A 83 4.24 6.90 -1.59
CA LEU A 83 3.42 6.62 -2.77
C LEU A 83 3.40 5.12 -3.12
N ASP A 84 4.55 4.44 -3.03
CA ASP A 84 4.65 3.01 -3.29
C ASP A 84 3.81 2.17 -2.33
N ALA A 85 3.78 2.53 -1.04
CA ALA A 85 2.88 1.91 -0.06
C ALA A 85 1.41 1.90 -0.53
N MET A 86 0.94 2.98 -1.17
CA MET A 86 -0.43 3.06 -1.66
C MET A 86 -0.69 2.09 -2.84
N TRP A 87 0.27 1.91 -3.74
CA TRP A 87 0.18 0.88 -4.78
C TRP A 87 0.27 -0.54 -4.19
N GLN A 88 1.17 -0.77 -3.25
CA GLN A 88 1.27 -2.04 -2.53
C GLN A 88 -0.07 -2.43 -1.89
N LEU A 89 -0.75 -1.48 -1.25
CA LEU A 89 -2.06 -1.70 -0.62
C LEU A 89 -3.17 -2.02 -1.64
N ILE A 90 -3.21 -1.37 -2.80
CA ILE A 90 -4.15 -1.75 -3.87
C ILE A 90 -3.84 -3.16 -4.40
N GLY A 91 -2.56 -3.49 -4.61
CA GLY A 91 -2.15 -4.83 -5.04
C GLY A 91 -2.55 -5.91 -4.04
N PHE A 92 -2.30 -5.65 -2.75
CA PHE A 92 -2.73 -6.51 -1.64
C PHE A 92 -4.24 -6.68 -1.62
N PHE A 93 -5.00 -5.59 -1.77
CA PHE A 93 -6.46 -5.61 -1.82
C PHE A 93 -7.00 -6.51 -2.95
N LEU A 94 -6.39 -6.46 -4.14
CA LEU A 94 -6.78 -7.31 -5.26
C LEU A 94 -6.50 -8.80 -4.97
N GLY A 95 -5.35 -9.12 -4.37
CA GLY A 95 -5.04 -10.48 -3.92
C GLY A 95 -6.00 -10.95 -2.83
N TRP A 96 -6.34 -10.08 -1.88
CA TRP A 96 -7.28 -10.31 -0.80
C TRP A 96 -8.70 -10.64 -1.29
N LEU A 97 -9.14 -10.00 -2.38
CA LEU A 97 -10.40 -10.33 -3.06
C LEU A 97 -10.34 -11.65 -3.87
N GLY A 98 -9.22 -12.37 -3.86
CA GLY A 98 -9.02 -13.60 -4.64
C GLY A 98 -8.60 -13.37 -6.08
N GLY A 99 -8.05 -12.19 -6.40
CA GLY A 99 -7.48 -11.90 -7.71
C GLY A 99 -6.26 -12.76 -8.01
N LEU A 100 -6.17 -13.26 -9.24
CA LEU A 100 -5.07 -14.10 -9.70
C LEU A 100 -4.00 -13.28 -10.43
N GLY A 101 -2.74 -13.71 -10.32
CA GLY A 101 -1.60 -13.12 -11.01
C GLY A 101 -0.75 -12.18 -10.15
N GLN A 102 0.41 -11.78 -10.69
CA GLN A 102 1.38 -10.93 -10.02
C GLN A 102 1.05 -9.45 -10.16
N GLY A 103 1.25 -8.67 -9.09
CA GLY A 103 0.96 -7.25 -9.06
C GLY A 103 1.94 -6.40 -9.86
N ARG A 104 1.42 -5.44 -10.62
CA ARG A 104 2.20 -4.34 -11.24
C ARG A 104 1.46 -3.02 -11.04
N ALA A 105 2.17 -2.02 -10.53
CA ALA A 105 1.68 -0.65 -10.54
C ALA A 105 1.60 -0.13 -11.99
N LEU A 106 0.49 0.50 -12.34
CA LEU A 106 0.20 1.01 -13.68
C LEU A 106 0.19 2.55 -13.69
N GLY A 107 0.74 3.15 -12.64
CA GLY A 107 0.83 4.59 -12.45
C GLY A 107 -0.32 5.18 -11.65
N THR A 108 -0.44 6.49 -11.78
CA THR A 108 -1.35 7.34 -11.00
C THR A 108 -1.81 8.50 -11.89
N GLY A 109 -2.87 9.19 -11.49
CA GLY A 109 -3.35 10.41 -12.15
C GLY A 109 -2.63 11.64 -11.59
N GLU A 110 -2.97 12.00 -10.35
CA GLU A 110 -2.43 13.17 -9.66
C GLU A 110 -1.71 12.73 -8.39
N VAL A 111 -0.57 13.35 -8.08
CA VAL A 111 0.13 13.20 -6.79
C VAL A 111 0.48 14.57 -6.26
N LYS A 112 0.21 14.80 -4.99
CA LYS A 112 0.54 16.05 -4.29
C LYS A 112 1.25 15.74 -2.98
N TYR A 113 2.38 16.39 -2.76
CA TYR A 113 3.12 16.37 -1.50
C TYR A 113 3.00 17.75 -0.85
N THR A 114 2.52 17.80 0.40
CA THR A 114 2.27 19.06 1.13
C THR A 114 2.93 19.12 2.51
N GLY A 115 3.57 18.03 2.92
CA GLY A 115 4.34 17.93 4.15
C GLY A 115 5.43 16.87 3.99
N GLN A 116 6.00 16.43 5.09
CA GLN A 116 7.13 15.50 5.10
C GLN A 116 7.09 14.61 6.34
N VAL A 117 7.83 13.50 6.29
CA VAL A 117 8.05 12.62 7.44
C VAL A 117 9.52 12.70 7.83
N THR A 118 9.79 13.07 9.07
CA THR A 118 11.13 13.20 9.65
C THR A 118 11.36 12.12 10.73
N PRO A 119 12.60 11.94 11.23
CA PRO A 119 12.90 10.98 12.30
C PRO A 119 12.13 11.23 13.61
N GLU A 120 11.63 12.45 13.84
CA GLU A 120 10.90 12.83 15.04
C GLU A 120 9.46 12.31 15.04
N ASN A 121 8.89 12.03 13.86
CA ASN A 121 7.54 11.51 13.73
C ASN A 121 7.40 10.12 14.35
N LYS A 122 6.15 9.65 14.52
CA LYS A 122 5.86 8.37 15.19
C LYS A 122 5.09 7.41 14.32
N LEU A 123 4.09 7.90 13.58
CA LEU A 123 3.18 7.05 12.86
C LEU A 123 2.82 7.65 11.52
N VAL A 124 3.00 6.86 10.47
CA VAL A 124 2.39 7.12 9.17
C VAL A 124 1.16 6.25 9.04
N VAL A 125 0.05 6.85 8.57
CA VAL A 125 -1.21 6.15 8.28
C VAL A 125 -1.54 6.32 6.81
N TYR A 126 -1.74 5.21 6.11
CA TYR A 126 -2.20 5.17 4.72
C TYR A 126 -3.69 4.87 4.70
N ARG A 127 -4.47 5.65 3.95
CA ARG A 127 -5.89 5.40 3.69
C ARG A 127 -6.12 5.34 2.20
N VAL A 128 -6.52 4.18 1.69
CA VAL A 128 -6.85 3.99 0.28
C VAL A 128 -8.34 3.69 0.15
N ASN A 129 -9.03 4.48 -0.68
CA ASN A 129 -10.43 4.28 -1.03
C ASN A 129 -10.50 3.78 -2.48
N LEU A 130 -11.06 2.59 -2.68
CA LEU A 130 -11.22 2.05 -4.02
C LEU A 130 -12.36 2.79 -4.73
N LYS A 131 -12.11 3.15 -5.99
CA LYS A 131 -13.11 3.77 -6.89
C LYS A 131 -13.67 2.76 -7.88
N ARG A 132 -12.81 1.85 -8.34
CA ARG A 132 -13.18 0.81 -9.30
C ARG A 132 -12.32 -0.42 -9.06
N VAL A 133 -12.99 -1.57 -9.00
CA VAL A 133 -12.37 -2.88 -8.89
C VAL A 133 -12.90 -3.74 -10.03
N ILE A 134 -12.01 -4.37 -10.77
CA ILE A 134 -12.32 -5.26 -11.88
C ILE A 134 -11.74 -6.62 -11.52
N MET A 135 -12.59 -7.63 -11.31
CA MET A 135 -12.22 -9.01 -10.94
C MET A 135 -12.69 -9.99 -12.03
N ARG A 136 -12.19 -9.83 -13.26
CA ARG A 136 -12.54 -10.68 -14.42
C ARG A 136 -11.28 -11.13 -15.14
N LYS A 137 -11.31 -11.27 -16.48
CA LYS A 137 -10.14 -11.61 -17.31
C LYS A 137 -8.95 -10.66 -17.10
N LEU A 138 -9.25 -9.37 -16.91
CA LEU A 138 -8.30 -8.38 -16.42
C LEU A 138 -8.62 -8.13 -14.95
N VAL A 139 -7.62 -8.25 -14.08
CA VAL A 139 -7.73 -7.89 -12.66
C VAL A 139 -7.09 -6.52 -12.46
N MET A 140 -7.85 -5.55 -11.99
CA MET A 140 -7.38 -4.18 -11.81
C MET A 140 -8.11 -3.44 -10.69
N GLY A 141 -7.35 -2.70 -9.89
CA GLY A 141 -7.85 -1.79 -8.87
C GLY A 141 -7.49 -0.34 -9.24
N ILE A 142 -8.45 0.56 -9.03
CA ILE A 142 -8.27 2.00 -9.14
C ILE A 142 -8.75 2.64 -7.84
N GLY A 143 -7.93 3.47 -7.22
CA GLY A 143 -8.28 4.14 -5.97
C GLY A 143 -7.64 5.50 -5.79
N ASP A 144 -8.20 6.26 -4.86
CA ASP A 144 -7.61 7.50 -4.36
C ASP A 144 -7.06 7.23 -2.95
N ALA A 145 -5.99 7.91 -2.57
CA ALA A 145 -5.33 7.68 -1.30
C ALA A 145 -4.86 8.97 -0.62
N VAL A 146 -4.81 8.91 0.70
CA VAL A 146 -4.22 9.93 1.57
C VAL A 146 -3.19 9.26 2.47
N MET A 147 -2.07 9.95 2.70
CA MET A 147 -1.11 9.59 3.75
C MET A 147 -1.09 10.68 4.81
N GLU A 148 -1.26 10.25 6.06
CA GLU A 148 -1.12 11.06 7.25
C GLU A 148 0.21 10.77 7.93
N VAL A 149 0.80 11.76 8.59
CA VAL A 149 1.86 11.58 9.59
C VAL A 149 1.41 12.22 10.89
N ASP A 150 1.44 11.45 11.98
CA ASP A 150 1.00 11.88 13.32
C ASP A 150 -0.36 12.61 13.33
N GLY A 151 -1.30 12.16 12.48
CA GLY A 151 -2.66 12.70 12.34
C GLY A 151 -2.81 13.88 11.37
N GLN A 152 -1.75 14.30 10.69
CA GLN A 152 -1.81 15.35 9.66
C GLN A 152 -1.69 14.76 8.25
N GLU A 153 -2.69 15.02 7.39
CA GLU A 153 -2.64 14.65 5.97
C GLU A 153 -1.52 15.43 5.25
N ILE A 154 -0.60 14.71 4.61
CA ILE A 154 0.54 15.31 3.93
C ILE A 154 0.64 14.91 2.46
N TYR A 155 0.25 13.68 2.09
CA TYR A 155 0.27 13.21 0.69
C TYR A 155 -1.11 12.84 0.19
N PHE A 156 -1.36 13.17 -1.07
CA PHE A 156 -2.61 12.90 -1.76
C PHE A 156 -2.30 12.26 -3.11
N ALA A 157 -2.96 11.15 -3.42
CA ALA A 157 -2.86 10.50 -4.71
C ALA A 157 -4.25 10.20 -5.27
N LYS A 158 -4.46 10.49 -6.55
CA LYS A 158 -5.72 10.18 -7.26
C LYS A 158 -5.48 9.25 -8.42
N ASP A 159 -6.43 8.37 -8.65
CA ASP A 159 -6.43 7.41 -9.74
C ASP A 159 -5.15 6.54 -9.77
N LEU A 160 -4.70 6.10 -8.60
CA LEU A 160 -3.70 5.04 -8.45
C LEU A 160 -4.23 3.78 -9.11
N ARG A 161 -3.43 3.14 -9.96
CA ARG A 161 -3.82 1.94 -10.71
C ARG A 161 -2.85 0.80 -10.44
N VAL A 162 -3.39 -0.37 -10.14
CA VAL A 162 -2.62 -1.63 -10.03
C VAL A 162 -3.37 -2.73 -10.75
N GLY A 163 -2.65 -3.57 -11.49
CA GLY A 163 -3.18 -4.76 -12.13
C GLY A 163 -2.52 -6.04 -11.62
N LEU A 164 -3.23 -7.17 -11.70
CA LEU A 164 -2.65 -8.49 -11.53
C LEU A 164 -2.56 -9.21 -12.88
N PHE A 165 -1.42 -9.87 -13.13
CA PHE A 165 -1.10 -10.47 -14.42
C PHE A 165 -0.69 -11.94 -14.24
N THR A 166 -1.36 -12.86 -14.93
CA THR A 166 -1.09 -14.31 -14.86
C THR A 166 0.01 -14.76 -15.83
N PHE A 167 0.39 -13.89 -16.77
CA PHE A 167 1.48 -14.11 -17.72
C PHE A 167 2.39 -12.90 -17.65
N THR A 168 3.62 -13.10 -17.22
CA THR A 168 4.66 -12.06 -17.18
C THR A 168 5.78 -12.50 -18.10
N ASP A 169 5.48 -12.56 -19.39
CA ASP A 169 6.46 -12.63 -20.48
C ASP A 169 6.40 -11.32 -21.28
#